data_AF-A0A7W1NRS2-F1
#
_entry.id   AF-A0A7W1NRS2-F1
#
_cell.length_a   1.000
_cell.length_b   1.000
_cell.length_c   1.000
_cell.angle_alpha   90.00
_cell.angle_beta   90.00
_cell.angle_gamma   90.00
#
_symmetry.space_group_name_H-M   'P 1'
#
loop_
_entity.id
_entity.type
_entity.pdbx_description
1 polymer ?
#
loop_
_entity_poly.entity_id
_entity_poly.type
_entity_poly.pdbx_seq_one_letter_code
_entity_poly.pdbx_strand_id
1 'polypeptide(L)'
;MMQIVPFEATHVTDVTRLVNAQIAPIPPHWTLTKSQVTAILQQDSLWEIHYADEEAPPWTWHNEIICVVEDEHVHAAARFDHTYDHGQIGTASARWLVSHPQYPAALNLLLDHLIAKRGDTTASI
;
A
#
# COMPACT_ATOMS: atom_id res chain seq x y z
N MET A 1 5.39 9.61 17.93
CA MET A 1 4.90 8.22 18.10
C MET A 1 4.31 7.80 16.78
N MET A 2 4.87 6.77 16.16
CA MET A 2 4.36 6.24 14.89
C MET A 2 3.06 5.47 15.10
N GLN A 3 2.09 5.68 14.22
CA GLN A 3 0.81 4.98 14.21
C GLN A 3 0.38 4.59 12.79
N ILE A 4 -0.41 3.53 12.68
CA ILE A 4 -1.00 3.09 11.43
C ILE A 4 -2.42 3.64 11.34
N VAL A 5 -2.72 4.32 10.24
CA VAL A 5 -4.02 4.94 10.00
C VAL A 5 -4.53 4.63 8.59
N PRO A 6 -5.86 4.63 8.37
CA PRO A 6 -6.42 4.65 7.03
C PRO A 6 -5.91 5.85 6.22
N PHE A 7 -5.78 5.67 4.91
CA PHE A 7 -5.45 6.78 4.02
C PHE A 7 -6.56 7.85 3.99
N GLU A 8 -6.17 9.12 3.86
CA GLU A 8 -7.07 10.28 3.83
C GLU A 8 -6.53 11.32 2.85
N ALA A 9 -7.35 12.29 2.45
CA ALA A 9 -6.98 13.31 1.47
C ALA A 9 -5.78 14.17 1.90
N THR A 10 -5.57 14.35 3.21
CA THR A 10 -4.43 15.07 3.79
C THR A 10 -3.11 14.36 3.53
N HIS A 11 -3.11 13.02 3.47
CA HIS A 11 -1.93 12.17 3.29
C HIS A 11 -1.35 12.18 1.86
N VAL A 12 -2.12 12.63 0.86
CA VAL A 12 -1.73 12.59 -0.56
C VAL A 12 -0.39 13.27 -0.82
N THR A 13 -0.15 14.42 -0.17
CA THR A 13 1.07 15.20 -0.37
C THR A 13 2.30 14.40 0.04
N ASP A 14 2.26 13.75 1.19
CA ASP A 14 3.38 12.95 1.67
C ASP A 14 3.54 11.64 0.90
N VAL A 15 2.44 10.97 0.54
CA VAL A 15 2.52 9.79 -0.33
C VAL A 15 3.17 10.14 -1.67
N THR A 16 2.84 11.29 -2.27
CA THR A 16 3.48 11.77 -3.51
C THR A 16 4.98 11.95 -3.32
N ARG A 17 5.40 12.53 -2.18
CA ARG A 17 6.81 12.71 -1.84
C ARG A 17 7.53 11.36 -1.71
N LEU A 18 6.91 10.37 -1.06
CA LEU A 18 7.46 9.02 -0.92
C LEU A 18 7.64 8.32 -2.27
N VAL A 19 6.61 8.34 -3.12
CA VAL A 19 6.66 7.75 -4.47
C VAL A 19 7.79 8.38 -5.28
N ASN A 20 7.87 9.72 -5.30
CA ASN A 20 8.93 10.43 -6.03
C ASN A 20 10.34 10.08 -5.52
N ALA A 21 10.51 9.92 -4.20
CA ALA A 21 11.78 9.51 -3.63
C ALA A 21 12.21 8.10 -4.07
N GLN A 22 11.26 7.19 -4.28
CA GLN A 22 11.53 5.82 -4.71
C GLN A 22 11.79 5.66 -6.21
N ILE A 23 11.16 6.48 -7.06
CA ILE A 23 11.37 6.44 -8.51
C ILE A 23 12.59 7.26 -8.96
N ALA A 24 13.03 8.24 -8.18
CA ALA A 24 14.18 9.10 -8.50
C ALA A 24 15.47 8.33 -8.86
N PRO A 25 15.79 7.17 -8.24
CA PRO A 25 16.96 6.37 -8.61
C PRO A 25 16.82 5.57 -9.92
N ILE A 26 15.63 5.49 -10.53
CA ILE A 26 15.35 4.66 -11.71
C ILE A 26 15.27 5.55 -12.97
N PRO A 27 16.23 5.46 -13.91
CA PRO A 27 16.19 6.25 -15.14
C PRO A 27 15.15 5.75 -16.17
N PRO A 28 14.55 6.63 -16.97
CA PRO A 28 14.56 8.09 -16.84
C PRO A 28 13.69 8.49 -15.65
N HIS A 29 14.26 9.22 -14.68
CA HIS A 29 13.48 9.60 -13.52
C HIS A 29 12.32 10.51 -13.95
N TRP A 30 11.12 10.14 -13.55
CA TRP A 30 9.93 10.98 -13.69
C TRP A 30 9.58 11.57 -12.33
N THR A 31 9.01 12.76 -12.32
CA THR A 31 8.44 13.35 -11.10
C THR A 31 6.94 13.39 -11.29
N LEU A 32 6.23 12.73 -10.38
CA LEU A 32 4.77 12.73 -10.36
C LEU A 32 4.27 13.93 -9.55
N THR A 33 3.25 14.58 -10.08
CA THR A 33 2.51 15.63 -9.39
C THR A 33 1.49 15.04 -8.42
N LYS A 34 1.03 15.86 -7.46
CA LYS A 34 -0.04 15.49 -6.53
C LYS A 34 -1.29 14.99 -7.26
N SER A 35 -1.70 15.65 -8.34
CA SER A 35 -2.90 15.26 -9.11
C SER A 35 -2.72 13.91 -9.81
N GLN A 36 -1.53 13.63 -10.36
CA GLN A 36 -1.22 12.33 -10.95
C GLN A 36 -1.23 11.21 -9.91
N VAL A 37 -0.61 11.43 -8.75
CA VAL A 37 -0.65 10.43 -7.66
C VAL A 37 -2.07 10.27 -7.13
N THR A 38 -2.84 11.34 -6.96
CA THR A 38 -4.26 11.26 -6.56
C THR A 38 -5.04 10.41 -7.55
N ALA A 39 -4.86 10.63 -8.85
CA ALA A 39 -5.51 9.84 -9.89
C ALA A 39 -5.11 8.35 -9.81
N ILE A 40 -3.83 8.03 -9.59
CA ILE A 40 -3.37 6.64 -9.42
C ILE A 40 -3.97 6.00 -8.16
N LEU A 41 -4.06 6.73 -7.05
CA LEU A 41 -4.61 6.23 -5.79
C LEU A 41 -6.14 6.04 -5.87
N GLN A 42 -6.82 6.84 -6.70
CA GLN A 42 -8.28 6.76 -6.92
C GLN A 42 -8.67 5.79 -8.03
N GLN A 43 -7.75 5.43 -8.91
CA GLN A 43 -7.99 4.43 -9.95
C GLN A 43 -7.80 3.02 -9.37
N ASP A 44 -8.72 2.12 -9.72
CA ASP A 44 -8.64 0.74 -9.27
C ASP A 44 -7.38 0.03 -9.78
N SER A 45 -6.73 0.51 -10.85
CA SER A 45 -5.40 0.03 -11.24
C SER A 45 -4.83 0.82 -12.42
N LEU A 46 -3.59 1.29 -12.30
CA LEU A 46 -2.68 1.49 -13.45
C LEU A 46 -1.40 0.63 -13.32
N TRP A 47 -1.29 -0.17 -12.26
CA TRP A 47 -0.11 -0.98 -11.91
C TRP A 47 -0.48 -2.43 -11.60
N GLU A 48 -1.59 -2.93 -12.14
CA GLU A 48 -1.85 -4.38 -12.19
C GLU A 48 -0.81 -5.04 -13.11
N ILE A 49 0.13 -5.78 -12.52
CA ILE A 49 0.70 -6.92 -13.21
C ILE A 49 -0.21 -8.09 -12.84
N HIS A 50 -1.17 -8.39 -13.73
CA HIS A 50 -1.80 -9.69 -13.77
C HIS A 50 -0.90 -10.62 -14.57
N TYR A 51 -0.57 -11.79 -14.02
CA TYR A 51 -0.14 -12.90 -14.86
C TYR A 51 -1.35 -13.34 -15.69
N ALA A 52 -1.12 -13.71 -16.95
CA ALA A 52 -2.17 -13.89 -17.97
C ALA A 52 -3.19 -15.00 -17.65
N ASP A 53 -2.97 -15.76 -16.58
CA ASP A 53 -3.76 -16.88 -16.09
C ASP A 53 -4.63 -16.56 -14.85
N GLU A 54 -4.54 -15.35 -14.29
CA GLU A 54 -5.31 -14.94 -13.11
C GLU A 54 -6.57 -14.15 -13.48
N GLU A 55 -7.68 -14.83 -13.74
CA GLU A 55 -9.02 -14.20 -13.66
C GLU A 55 -9.45 -14.17 -12.18
N ALA A 56 -9.52 -12.98 -11.60
CA ALA A 56 -10.06 -12.81 -10.25
C ALA A 56 -11.60 -12.88 -10.26
N PRO A 57 -12.24 -13.63 -9.34
CA PRO A 57 -13.69 -13.66 -9.22
C PRO A 57 -14.33 -12.29 -8.93
N PRO A 58 -15.62 -12.08 -9.23
CA PRO A 58 -16.29 -10.78 -9.04
C PRO A 58 -16.52 -10.35 -7.57
N TRP A 59 -16.08 -11.13 -6.59
CA TRP A 59 -16.31 -10.90 -5.14
C TRP A 59 -15.05 -10.51 -4.35
N THR A 60 -13.89 -10.37 -5.01
CA THR A 60 -12.60 -10.55 -4.32
C THR A 60 -11.80 -9.31 -3.97
N TRP A 61 -12.26 -8.07 -4.11
CA TRP A 61 -11.37 -6.92 -3.84
C TRP A 61 -11.94 -5.94 -2.82
N HIS A 62 -11.35 -5.92 -1.62
CA HIS A 62 -11.36 -4.73 -0.76
C HIS A 62 -10.01 -4.02 -0.92
N ASN A 63 -10.05 -2.88 -1.61
CA ASN A 63 -8.90 -1.99 -1.82
C ASN A 63 -8.68 -1.16 -0.55
N GLU A 64 -7.72 -1.54 0.29
CA GLU A 64 -7.34 -0.74 1.45
C GLU A 64 -5.97 -0.09 1.23
N ILE A 65 -5.88 1.20 1.55
CA ILE A 65 -4.63 1.94 1.61
C ILE A 65 -4.40 2.33 3.07
N ILE A 66 -3.24 1.97 3.61
CA ILE A 66 -2.82 2.31 4.97
C ILE A 66 -1.55 3.13 4.95
N CYS A 67 -1.40 3.99 5.96
CA CYS A 67 -0.26 4.89 6.14
C CYS A 67 0.34 4.73 7.53
N VAL A 68 1.67 4.78 7.61
CA VAL A 68 2.40 4.97 8.87
C VAL A 68 2.70 6.45 9.03
N VAL A 69 2.13 7.04 10.07
CA VAL A 69 2.19 8.48 10.34
C VAL A 69 2.92 8.75 11.64
N GLU A 70 3.80 9.74 11.64
CA GLU A 70 4.41 10.34 12.83
C GLU A 70 4.44 11.87 12.63
N ASP A 71 4.06 12.61 13.67
CA ASP A 71 4.01 14.08 13.66
C ASP A 71 3.31 14.66 12.41
N GLU A 72 2.15 14.08 12.08
CA GLU A 72 1.31 14.42 10.90
C GLU A 72 1.91 14.09 9.53
N HIS A 73 3.10 13.48 9.49
CA HIS A 73 3.77 13.10 8.25
C HIS A 73 3.69 11.62 7.95
N VAL A 74 3.41 11.30 6.68
CA VAL A 74 3.46 9.90 6.21
C VAL A 74 4.91 9.50 5.92
N HIS A 75 5.36 8.44 6.58
CA HIS A 75 6.71 7.87 6.42
C HIS A 75 6.72 6.54 5.65
N ALA A 76 5.60 5.83 5.64
CA ALA A 76 5.38 4.67 4.80
C ALA A 76 3.91 4.55 4.42
N ALA A 77 3.61 3.97 3.27
CA ALA A 77 2.26 3.68 2.83
C ALA A 77 2.24 2.39 2.01
N ALA A 78 1.13 1.66 2.06
CA ALA A 78 0.90 0.52 1.20
C ALA A 78 -0.57 0.45 0.77
N ARG A 79 -0.78 -0.09 -0.42
CA ARG A 79 -2.07 -0.63 -0.85
C ARG A 79 -1.98 -2.14 -0.87
N PHE A 80 -3.01 -2.79 -0.37
CA PHE A 80 -3.16 -4.23 -0.42
C PHE A 80 -4.60 -4.60 -0.71
N ASP A 81 -4.75 -5.79 -1.28
CA ASP A 81 -6.05 -6.35 -1.63
C ASP A 81 -6.28 -7.61 -0.82
N HIS A 82 -7.47 -7.73 -0.24
CA HIS A 82 -7.94 -8.97 0.37
C HIS A 82 -8.75 -9.77 -0.63
N THR A 83 -8.33 -10.99 -0.95
CA THR A 83 -9.23 -11.96 -1.57
C THR A 83 -10.10 -12.60 -0.51
N TYR A 84 -11.41 -12.70 -0.79
CA TYR A 84 -12.32 -13.48 0.02
C TYR A 84 -12.60 -14.79 -0.71
N ASP A 85 -12.26 -15.91 -0.08
CA ASP A 85 -12.71 -17.23 -0.51
C ASP A 85 -13.84 -17.68 0.41
N HIS A 86 -15.05 -17.86 -0.15
CA HIS A 86 -16.24 -18.31 0.58
C HIS A 86 -16.52 -17.63 1.93
N GLY A 87 -16.26 -16.33 2.05
CA GLY A 87 -16.51 -15.55 3.26
C GLY A 87 -15.37 -15.57 4.30
N GLN A 88 -14.24 -16.18 3.97
CA GLN A 88 -12.98 -16.09 4.73
C GLN A 88 -11.95 -15.26 3.94
N ILE A 89 -11.09 -14.52 4.65
CA ILE A 89 -9.98 -13.78 4.03
C ILE A 89 -8.93 -14.80 3.54
N GLY A 90 -8.93 -15.10 2.24
CA GLY A 90 -8.05 -16.12 1.65
C GLY A 90 -6.59 -15.67 1.61
N THR A 91 -6.31 -14.56 0.94
CA THR A 91 -4.96 -13.99 0.81
C THR A 91 -4.98 -12.47 0.78
N ALA A 92 -4.01 -11.84 1.45
CA ALA A 92 -3.74 -10.40 1.33
C ALA A 92 -2.51 -10.19 0.43
N SER A 93 -2.69 -9.51 -0.70
CA SER A 93 -1.62 -9.22 -1.65
C SER A 93 -1.27 -7.74 -1.60
N ALA A 94 -0.02 -7.42 -1.26
CA ALA A 94 0.47 -6.04 -1.36
C ALA A 94 0.60 -5.65 -2.83
N ARG A 95 -0.09 -4.59 -3.23
CA ARG A 95 -0.06 -4.05 -4.60
C ARG A 95 1.10 -3.10 -4.82
N TRP A 96 1.30 -2.22 -3.86
CA TRP A 96 2.47 -1.37 -3.80
C TRP A 96 2.78 -1.03 -2.36
N LEU A 97 4.05 -0.76 -2.11
CA LEU A 97 4.55 -0.31 -0.83
C LEU A 97 5.58 0.77 -1.10
N VAL A 98 5.44 1.90 -0.42
CA VAL A 98 6.40 3.00 -0.46
C VAL A 98 6.82 3.38 0.94
N SER A 99 8.10 3.71 1.12
CA SER A 99 8.64 4.14 2.42
C SER A 99 9.78 5.12 2.25
N HIS A 100 9.97 5.95 3.26
CA HIS A 100 11.07 6.90 3.29
C HIS A 100 12.37 6.19 3.69
N PRO A 101 13.47 6.31 2.92
CA PRO A 101 14.72 5.59 3.21
C PRO A 101 15.32 5.90 4.59
N GLN A 102 15.06 7.10 5.12
CA GLN A 102 15.56 7.54 6.42
C GLN A 102 14.68 7.09 7.61
N TYR A 103 13.53 6.46 7.38
CA TYR A 103 12.61 6.00 8.42
C TYR A 103 12.37 4.48 8.33
N PRO A 104 13.41 3.65 8.51
CA PRO A 104 13.27 2.19 8.42
C PRO A 104 12.30 1.61 9.44
N ALA A 105 12.14 2.25 10.61
CA ALA A 105 11.15 1.84 11.61
C ALA A 105 9.70 1.92 11.10
N ALA A 106 9.39 2.91 10.24
CA ALA A 106 8.06 3.03 9.64
C ALA A 106 7.78 1.89 8.66
N LEU A 107 8.79 1.47 7.88
CA LEU A 107 8.67 0.31 7.01
C LEU A 107 8.44 -0.98 7.82
N ASN A 108 9.22 -1.20 8.88
CA ASN A 108 9.07 -2.38 9.72
C ASN A 108 7.68 -2.44 10.36
N LEU A 109 7.21 -1.32 10.94
CA LEU A 109 5.87 -1.22 11.53
C LEU A 109 4.77 -1.53 10.51
N LEU A 110 4.90 -1.04 9.27
CA LEU A 110 3.97 -1.33 8.18
C LEU A 110 3.96 -2.83 7.83
N LEU A 111 5.14 -3.44 7.70
CA LEU A 111 5.28 -4.85 7.38
C LEU A 111 4.73 -5.74 8.50
N ASP A 112 5.04 -5.43 9.76
CA ASP A 112 4.53 -6.17 10.92
C ASP A 112 3.00 -6.15 10.96
N HIS A 113 2.38 -5.00 10.67
CA HIS A 113 0.92 -4.90 10.59
C HIS A 113 0.32 -5.71 9.44
N LEU A 114 0.92 -5.65 8.25
CA LEU A 114 0.45 -6.43 7.09
C LEU A 114 0.60 -7.94 7.34
N ILE A 115 1.69 -8.36 7.98
CA ILE A 115 1.92 -9.76 8.37
C ILE A 115 0.94 -10.19 9.46
N ALA A 116 0.69 -9.36 10.47
CA ALA A 116 -0.29 -9.65 11.52
C ALA A 116 -1.72 -9.77 10.95
N LYS A 117 -2.13 -8.83 10.08
CA LYS A 117 -3.41 -8.91 9.34
C LYS A 117 -3.52 -10.17 8.48
N ARG A 118 -2.41 -10.71 7.96
CA ARG A 118 -2.37 -12.00 7.26
C ARG A 118 -2.47 -13.19 8.23
N GLY A 119 -1.90 -13.08 9.43
CA GLY A 119 -1.91 -14.10 10.47
C GLY A 119 -3.26 -14.29 11.17
N ASP A 120 -4.14 -13.29 11.10
CA ASP A 120 -5.51 -13.34 11.64
C ASP A 120 -6.43 -14.34 10.92
N THR A 121 -5.95 -15.08 9.91
CA THR A 121 -6.72 -16.18 9.31
C THR A 121 -6.34 -17.61 9.66
N THR A 122 -5.22 -17.89 10.33
CA THR A 122 -4.91 -19.16 11.06
C THR A 122 -3.40 -19.34 11.20
N ALA A 123 -2.88 -19.39 12.42
CA ALA A 123 -1.64 -20.10 12.73
C ALA A 123 -1.68 -20.62 14.17
N SER A 124 -2.26 -21.81 14.35
CA SER A 124 -1.76 -22.73 15.37
C SER A 124 -0.45 -23.32 14.84
N ILE A 125 0.57 -23.34 15.69
CA ILE A 125 1.91 -23.91 15.46
C ILE A 125 1.81 -25.37 15.01
#